data_AF-A0A3C2AR62-F1
#
_entry.id   AF-A0A3C2AR62-F1
#
_cell.length_a   1.000
_cell.length_b   1.000
_cell.length_c   1.000
_cell.angle_alpha   90.00
_cell.angle_beta   90.00
_cell.angle_gamma   90.00
#
_symmetry.space_group_name_H-M   'P 1'
#
loop_
_entity.id
_entity.type
_entity.pdbx_description
1 polymer ?
#
loop_
_entity_poly.entity_id
_entity_poly.type
_entity_poly.pdbx_seq_one_letter_code
_entity_poly.pdbx_strand_id
1 'polypeptide(L)'
;MSELSVNHLLGIKDLNKEDIQLILDTAAQFKEVINRPIKKVPTLRDITIANLFFENSTRTRLSFELAEKRLSADVVNFSASFSSVKKGETLVDTVNNILAMKVDMVVMRHPNPGAG
;
A
#
# COMPACT_ATOMS: atom_id res chain seq x y z
N MET A 1 -14.51 5.92 -14.72
CA MET A 1 -13.85 6.40 -13.49
C MET A 1 -12.61 7.14 -13.93
N SER A 2 -12.22 8.22 -13.26
CA SER A 2 -10.94 8.87 -13.53
C SER A 2 -9.83 7.93 -13.06
N GLU A 3 -8.85 7.67 -13.90
CA GLU A 3 -7.69 6.82 -13.61
C GLU A 3 -6.43 7.67 -13.55
N LEU A 4 -5.46 7.25 -12.75
CA LEU A 4 -4.14 7.89 -12.73
C LEU A 4 -3.40 7.58 -14.03
N SER A 5 -2.57 8.50 -14.48
CA SER A 5 -1.73 8.31 -15.67
C SER A 5 -0.61 7.27 -15.48
N VAL A 6 -0.38 6.81 -14.23
CA VAL A 6 0.65 5.85 -13.85
C VAL A 6 0.04 4.61 -13.20
N ASN A 7 0.62 3.44 -13.47
CA ASN A 7 0.22 2.16 -12.85
C ASN A 7 0.77 2.01 -11.42
N HIS A 8 1.88 2.67 -11.09
CA HIS A 8 2.57 2.56 -9.81
C HIS A 8 2.90 3.94 -9.26
N LEU A 9 2.52 4.18 -7.99
CA LEU A 9 2.82 5.43 -7.28
C LEU A 9 4.18 5.31 -6.57
N LEU A 10 5.26 5.50 -7.32
CA LEU A 10 6.64 5.44 -6.80
C LEU A 10 7.18 6.78 -6.33
N GLY A 11 6.53 7.87 -6.74
CA GLY A 11 6.90 9.24 -6.41
C GLY A 11 5.98 10.23 -7.14
N ILE A 12 6.26 11.51 -6.99
CA ILE A 12 5.44 12.58 -7.59
C ILE A 12 5.94 13.06 -8.95
N LYS A 13 7.11 12.58 -9.39
CA LYS A 13 7.79 13.07 -10.61
C LYS A 13 6.96 12.83 -11.87
N ASP A 14 6.33 11.67 -11.95
CA ASP A 14 5.60 11.21 -13.14
C ASP A 14 4.09 11.51 -13.03
N LEU A 15 3.66 12.19 -11.96
CA LEU A 15 2.27 12.63 -11.82
C LEU A 15 2.06 13.94 -12.57
N ASN A 16 1.00 13.98 -13.39
CA ASN A 16 0.54 15.25 -13.96
C ASN A 16 -0.35 16.00 -12.95
N LYS A 17 -0.78 17.21 -13.32
CA LYS A 17 -1.61 18.06 -12.45
C LYS A 17 -2.95 17.39 -12.15
N GLU A 18 -3.52 16.72 -13.13
CA GLU A 18 -4.81 16.05 -13.05
C GLU A 18 -4.77 14.85 -12.09
N ASP A 19 -3.66 14.08 -12.09
CA ASP A 19 -3.41 12.97 -11.16
C ASP A 19 -3.36 13.47 -9.71
N ILE A 20 -2.59 14.55 -9.48
CA ILE A 20 -2.47 15.16 -8.15
C ILE A 20 -3.84 15.64 -7.67
N GLN A 21 -4.59 16.31 -8.54
CA GLN A 21 -5.93 16.79 -8.22
C GLN A 21 -6.86 15.62 -7.88
N LEU A 22 -6.83 14.55 -8.68
CA LEU A 22 -7.63 13.34 -8.44
C LEU A 22 -7.31 12.71 -7.07
N ILE A 23 -6.03 12.59 -6.72
CA ILE A 23 -5.59 12.06 -5.41
C ILE A 23 -6.13 12.93 -4.27
N LEU A 24 -5.99 14.25 -4.38
CA LEU A 24 -6.42 15.20 -3.34
C LEU A 24 -7.95 15.22 -3.18
N ASP A 25 -8.70 15.23 -4.28
CA ASP A 25 -10.16 15.19 -4.26
C ASP A 25 -10.67 13.88 -3.66
N THR A 26 -10.06 12.75 -4.03
CA THR A 26 -10.38 11.44 -3.46
C THR A 26 -10.09 11.43 -1.96
N ALA A 27 -8.95 11.95 -1.53
CA ALA A 27 -8.60 12.05 -0.11
C ALA A 27 -9.59 12.91 0.67
N ALA A 28 -10.05 14.03 0.11
CA ALA A 28 -11.05 14.90 0.71
C ALA A 28 -12.40 14.17 0.89
N GLN A 29 -12.84 13.42 -0.12
CA GLN A 29 -14.06 12.60 -0.03
C GLN A 29 -13.95 11.53 1.05
N PHE A 30 -12.82 10.82 1.14
CA PHE A 30 -12.61 9.79 2.16
C PHE A 30 -12.50 10.35 3.58
N LYS A 31 -12.05 11.59 3.74
CA LYS A 31 -12.06 12.28 5.04
C LYS A 31 -13.48 12.36 5.61
N GLU A 32 -14.46 12.67 4.77
CA GLU A 32 -15.88 12.72 5.16
C GLU A 32 -16.42 11.33 5.52
N VAL A 33 -16.00 10.28 4.80
CA VAL A 33 -16.38 8.88 5.11
C VAL A 33 -15.91 8.44 6.49
N ILE A 34 -14.69 8.84 6.88
CA ILE A 34 -14.10 8.47 8.18
C ILE A 34 -14.84 9.12 9.36
N ASN A 35 -15.53 10.25 9.14
CA ASN A 35 -16.33 10.93 10.15
C ASN A 35 -17.73 10.34 10.34
N ARG A 36 -18.14 9.39 9.48
CA ARG A 36 -19.45 8.72 9.60
C ARG A 36 -19.46 7.70 10.74
N PRO A 37 -20.64 7.33 11.27
CA PRO A 37 -20.77 6.25 12.26
C PRO A 37 -20.23 4.91 11.74
N ILE A 38 -20.51 4.61 10.46
CA ILE A 38 -19.97 3.45 9.74
C ILE A 38 -18.76 3.91 8.94
N LYS A 39 -17.57 3.54 9.42
CA LYS A 39 -16.28 3.96 8.86
C LYS A 39 -15.70 2.99 7.83
N LYS A 40 -16.46 1.94 7.48
CA LYS A 40 -16.06 0.91 6.51
C LYS A 40 -16.89 1.03 5.23
N VAL A 41 -16.22 0.95 4.09
CA VAL A 41 -16.83 0.88 2.75
C VAL A 41 -16.24 -0.31 1.99
N PRO A 42 -16.99 -0.96 1.08
CA PRO A 42 -16.54 -2.19 0.43
C PRO A 42 -15.72 -1.95 -0.85
N THR A 43 -15.08 -0.78 -1.00
CA THR A 43 -14.42 -0.36 -2.24
C THR A 43 -13.31 -1.31 -2.69
N LEU A 44 -12.60 -1.93 -1.74
CA LEU A 44 -11.51 -2.88 -1.97
C LEU A 44 -11.87 -4.29 -1.46
N ARG A 45 -13.16 -4.62 -1.39
CA ARG A 45 -13.59 -5.98 -1.03
C ARG A 45 -12.96 -6.99 -2.01
N ASP A 46 -12.49 -8.11 -1.47
CA ASP A 46 -11.83 -9.20 -2.19
C ASP A 46 -10.47 -8.81 -2.81
N ILE A 47 -9.93 -7.63 -2.47
CA ILE A 47 -8.57 -7.19 -2.84
C ILE A 47 -7.63 -7.45 -1.67
N THR A 48 -6.56 -8.19 -1.93
CA THR A 48 -5.50 -8.49 -0.96
C THR A 48 -4.31 -7.55 -1.14
N ILE A 49 -3.94 -6.83 -0.08
CA ILE A 49 -2.85 -5.85 -0.08
C ILE A 49 -1.74 -6.29 0.88
N ALA A 50 -0.51 -6.34 0.36
CA ALA A 50 0.68 -6.66 1.14
C ALA A 50 1.46 -5.40 1.55
N ASN A 51 1.63 -5.21 2.85
CA ASN A 51 2.44 -4.15 3.44
C ASN A 51 3.85 -4.67 3.76
N LEU A 52 4.84 -4.30 2.96
CA LEU A 52 6.22 -4.75 3.04
C LEU A 52 7.12 -3.64 3.61
N PHE A 53 7.36 -3.67 4.93
CA PHE A 53 8.17 -2.67 5.61
C PHE A 53 9.52 -3.29 6.04
N PHE A 54 10.59 -2.93 5.32
CA PHE A 54 11.97 -3.37 5.57
C PHE A 54 12.73 -2.48 6.54
N GLU A 55 12.18 -1.31 6.86
CA GLU A 55 12.68 -0.40 7.89
C GLU A 55 11.55 0.02 8.84
N ASN A 56 11.92 0.46 10.05
CA ASN A 56 10.95 0.85 11.07
C ASN A 56 10.16 2.09 10.64
N SER A 57 8.84 1.92 10.47
CA SER A 57 7.93 3.04 10.20
C SER A 57 6.53 2.83 10.76
N THR A 58 6.40 3.03 12.07
CA THR A 58 5.15 2.77 12.81
C THR A 58 3.97 3.59 12.27
N ARG A 59 4.17 4.90 12.05
CA ARG A 59 3.09 5.80 11.61
C ARG A 59 2.61 5.46 10.21
N THR A 60 3.52 5.24 9.27
CA THR A 60 3.17 4.93 7.88
C THR A 60 2.46 3.58 7.80
N ARG A 61 3.01 2.53 8.43
CA ARG A 61 2.41 1.20 8.42
C ARG A 61 0.99 1.20 9.00
N LEU A 62 0.79 1.80 10.17
CA LEU A 62 -0.53 1.90 10.78
C LEU A 62 -1.52 2.70 9.93
N SER A 63 -1.03 3.71 9.18
CA SER A 63 -1.90 4.51 8.30
C SER A 63 -2.42 3.69 7.13
N PHE A 64 -1.56 2.90 6.48
CA PHE A 64 -1.95 2.01 5.39
C PHE A 64 -2.87 0.90 5.88
N GLU A 65 -2.48 0.19 6.93
CA GLU A 65 -3.29 -0.90 7.50
C GLU A 65 -4.70 -0.43 7.90
N LEU A 66 -4.81 0.78 8.48
CA LEU A 66 -6.09 1.37 8.83
C LEU A 66 -6.92 1.77 7.61
N ALA A 67 -6.29 2.34 6.58
CA ALA A 67 -6.98 2.72 5.35
C ALA A 67 -7.53 1.49 4.63
N GLU A 68 -6.72 0.45 4.45
CA GLU A 68 -7.09 -0.82 3.82
C GLU A 68 -8.27 -1.49 4.54
N LYS A 69 -8.21 -1.60 5.88
CA LYS A 69 -9.31 -2.14 6.69
C LYS A 69 -10.59 -1.32 6.59
N ARG A 70 -10.49 0.00 6.40
CA ARG A 70 -11.66 0.88 6.17
C ARG A 70 -12.23 0.71 4.77
N LEU A 71 -11.42 0.34 3.80
CA LEU A 71 -11.82 0.03 2.42
C LEU A 71 -12.25 -1.44 2.24
N SER A 72 -12.26 -2.22 3.33
CA SER A 72 -12.61 -3.66 3.36
C SER A 72 -11.66 -4.57 2.57
N ALA A 73 -10.40 -4.15 2.42
CA ALA A 73 -9.36 -5.00 1.85
C ALA A 73 -8.87 -6.05 2.86
N ASP A 74 -8.37 -7.16 2.34
CA ASP A 74 -7.60 -8.15 3.10
C ASP A 74 -6.14 -7.69 3.17
N VAL A 75 -5.55 -7.74 4.37
CA VAL A 75 -4.22 -7.14 4.62
C VAL A 75 -3.23 -8.19 5.09
N VAL A 76 -2.09 -8.28 4.39
CA VAL A 76 -0.94 -9.10 4.77
C VAL A 76 0.20 -8.18 5.18
N ASN A 77 0.68 -8.30 6.42
CA ASN A 77 1.79 -7.50 6.92
C ASN A 77 3.07 -8.31 6.96
N PHE A 78 4.12 -7.80 6.32
CA PHE A 78 5.46 -8.38 6.34
C PHE A 78 6.45 -7.39 6.95
N SER A 79 7.28 -7.87 7.88
CA SER A 79 8.29 -7.06 8.56
C SER A 79 9.62 -7.79 8.53
N ALA A 80 10.63 -7.15 7.93
CA ALA A 80 11.97 -7.72 7.77
C ALA A 80 12.64 -8.10 9.11
N SER A 81 12.24 -7.44 10.19
CA SER A 81 12.69 -7.75 11.56
C SER A 81 12.27 -9.15 12.05
N PHE A 82 11.21 -9.73 11.50
CA PHE A 82 10.70 -11.07 11.84
C PHE A 82 10.93 -12.12 10.75
N SER A 83 11.07 -11.71 9.50
CA SER A 83 11.30 -12.63 8.38
C SER A 83 12.77 -12.96 8.18
N SER A 84 13.04 -14.16 7.70
CA SER A 84 14.37 -14.73 7.47
C SER A 84 15.21 -14.05 6.37
N VAL A 85 15.02 -12.76 6.07
CA VAL A 85 15.92 -11.96 5.20
C VAL A 85 17.36 -11.91 5.78
N LYS A 86 17.55 -12.36 7.02
CA LYS A 86 18.86 -12.66 7.62
C LYS A 86 19.56 -13.92 7.05
N LYS A 87 18.87 -14.78 6.30
CA LYS A 87 19.36 -16.06 5.75
C LYS A 87 19.43 -16.02 4.21
N GLY A 88 20.17 -15.07 3.65
CA GLY A 88 20.59 -15.14 2.24
C GLY A 88 19.49 -15.07 1.17
N GLU A 89 18.23 -14.84 1.54
CA GLU A 89 17.13 -14.61 0.61
C GLU A 89 17.21 -13.17 0.07
N THR A 90 17.13 -13.00 -1.25
CA THR A 90 17.15 -11.67 -1.86
C THR A 90 15.80 -10.97 -1.70
N LEU A 91 15.79 -9.63 -1.77
CA LEU A 91 14.55 -8.86 -1.77
C LEU A 91 13.59 -9.32 -2.87
N VAL A 92 14.14 -9.64 -4.05
CA VAL A 92 13.38 -10.13 -5.20
C VAL A 92 12.73 -11.48 -4.90
N ASP A 93 13.44 -12.40 -4.25
CA ASP A 93 12.89 -13.70 -3.85
C ASP A 93 11.75 -13.53 -2.84
N THR A 94 11.94 -12.66 -1.84
CA THR A 94 10.89 -12.35 -0.86
C THR A 94 9.65 -11.73 -1.54
N VAL A 95 9.83 -10.77 -2.45
CA VAL A 95 8.71 -10.17 -3.20
C VAL A 95 8.03 -11.21 -4.07
N ASN A 96 8.77 -12.07 -4.78
CA ASN A 96 8.21 -13.13 -5.61
C ASN A 96 7.41 -14.15 -4.78
N ASN A 97 7.91 -14.53 -3.61
CA ASN A 97 7.20 -15.41 -2.68
C ASN A 97 5.86 -14.78 -2.25
N ILE A 98 5.85 -13.48 -1.97
CA ILE A 98 4.62 -12.77 -1.58
C ILE A 98 3.67 -12.63 -2.76
N LEU A 99 4.16 -12.32 -3.96
CA LEU A 99 3.35 -12.30 -5.18
C LEU A 99 2.73 -13.68 -5.47
N ALA A 100 3.45 -14.77 -5.18
CA ALA A 100 2.95 -16.13 -5.32
C ALA A 100 1.80 -16.46 -4.33
N MET A 101 1.66 -15.70 -3.24
CA MET A 101 0.52 -15.79 -2.32
C MET A 101 -0.77 -15.16 -2.87
N LYS A 102 -0.76 -14.72 -4.14
CA LYS A 102 -1.89 -14.07 -4.83
C LYS A 102 -2.33 -12.75 -4.17
N VAL A 103 -1.36 -11.91 -3.86
CA VAL A 103 -1.63 -10.51 -3.46
C VAL A 103 -1.92 -9.68 -4.70
N ASP A 104 -2.90 -8.79 -4.62
CA ASP A 104 -3.32 -7.93 -5.73
C ASP A 104 -2.52 -6.62 -5.77
N MET A 105 -2.03 -6.15 -4.62
CA MET A 105 -1.29 -4.89 -4.50
C MET A 105 -0.20 -4.96 -3.42
N VAL A 106 0.85 -4.18 -3.60
CA VAL A 106 1.97 -4.07 -2.66
C VAL A 106 2.19 -2.61 -2.26
N VAL A 107 2.29 -2.37 -0.96
CA VAL A 107 2.82 -1.14 -0.38
C VAL A 107 4.19 -1.47 0.20
N MET A 108 5.24 -0.87 -0.34
CA MET A 108 6.61 -1.17 0.07
C MET A 108 7.29 0.05 0.70
N ARG A 109 8.06 -0.21 1.75
CA ARG A 109 9.02 0.74 2.31
C ARG A 109 10.37 0.07 2.52
N HIS A 110 11.39 0.59 1.83
CA HIS A 110 12.75 0.07 1.86
C HIS A 110 13.77 1.22 2.06
N PRO A 111 14.86 1.01 2.84
CA PRO A 111 15.82 2.08 3.14
C PRO A 111 16.60 2.60 1.93
N ASN A 112 16.77 1.76 0.89
CA ASN A 112 17.43 2.16 -0.35
C ASN A 112 16.40 2.50 -1.45
N PRO A 113 16.52 3.66 -2.12
CA PRO A 113 15.73 3.96 -3.32
C PRO A 113 16.13 3.04 -4.47
N GLY A 114 15.16 2.59 -5.28
CA GLY A 114 15.41 1.71 -6.42
C GLY A 114 15.59 0.24 -6.04
N ALA A 115 14.94 -0.23 -4.97
CA ALA A 115 14.94 -1.63 -4.54
C ALA A 115 14.07 -2.52 -5.45
N GLY A 116 14.36 -2.48 -6.75
CA GLY A 116 13.83 -3.33 -7.80
C GLY A 116 14.97 -3.93 -8.61
#